data_AF-A0ABD4RFZ9-F1
#
_entry.id   AF-A0ABD4RFZ9-F1
#
_cell.length_a   1.000
_cell.length_b   1.000
_cell.length_c   1.000
_cell.angle_alpha   90.00
_cell.angle_beta   90.00
_cell.angle_gamma   90.00
#
_symmetry.space_group_name_H-M   'P 1'
#
loop_
_entity.id
_entity.type
_entity.pdbx_description
1 polymer ?
#
loop_
_entity_poly.entity_id
_entity_poly.type
_entity_poly.pdbx_seq_one_letter_code
_entity_poly.pdbx_strand_id
1 'polypeptide(L)'
;MNDKVNLYRRNGKKVYIKQPNFKELAFVEGLWGHKETMVDIGGTYNFTRDKWDAFYKKMVYPTDGKNFYCLIYTIKDKTIGEVSFHGYDSATKVARINIKIHKDYRGHGYGEEALKLLLEYYFLEFGGETIIDTITTENAKIIFKKIGFKKFGSFRNQESYKITKYDFLNRGSRKKRNVQVLAYDNMDIIDYSIPFKIFKRANEILGEELFEVISISYDGINNLQNNIQINSESFKDNNLEKEILIVPGGMGALEVLEDEVIVKYILSNYNNCDYVLCFNLGIHFLNKCNIIEGLFIPKSKEFDLNRLENISKHKLVDKNFVDNGKIVISSNIVGNIESCLNIVKKIAGENCVKVLSAEIGVNIK
;
A
#
# COMPACT_ATOMS: atom_id res chain seq x y z
N MET A 1 28.45 -3.02 -7.77
CA MET A 1 27.38 -2.24 -7.11
C MET A 1 26.96 -3.03 -5.88
N ASN A 2 27.21 -2.51 -4.67
CA ASN A 2 26.91 -3.19 -3.41
C ASN A 2 25.42 -3.53 -3.30
N ASP A 3 25.09 -4.73 -2.83
CA ASP A 3 23.74 -5.20 -2.48
C ASP A 3 23.08 -4.45 -1.30
N LYS A 4 23.60 -3.26 -0.94
CA LYS A 4 23.15 -2.39 0.16
C LYS A 4 22.27 -1.25 -0.35
N VAL A 5 21.33 -1.54 -1.24
CA VAL A 5 20.45 -0.49 -1.78
C VAL A 5 19.07 -0.59 -1.17
N ASN A 6 18.59 0.53 -0.64
CA ASN A 6 17.29 0.62 0.04
C ASN A 6 16.16 0.65 -1.01
N LEU A 7 15.94 -0.47 -1.68
CA LEU A 7 15.01 -0.60 -2.79
C LEU A 7 13.58 -0.44 -2.29
N TYR A 8 12.81 0.45 -2.92
CA TYR A 8 11.41 0.65 -2.59
C TYR A 8 10.60 -0.63 -2.82
N ARG A 9 9.62 -0.89 -1.93
CA ARG A 9 8.60 -1.93 -2.08
C ARG A 9 7.25 -1.38 -1.62
N ARG A 10 6.19 -1.65 -2.37
CA ARG A 10 4.80 -1.36 -1.98
C ARG A 10 3.89 -2.53 -2.33
N ASN A 11 3.15 -3.02 -1.34
CA ASN A 11 2.32 -4.20 -1.48
C ASN A 11 0.86 -3.83 -1.80
N GLY A 12 0.24 -4.58 -2.69
CA GLY A 12 -1.21 -4.63 -2.89
C GLY A 12 -1.77 -5.98 -2.44
N LYS A 13 -3.00 -6.28 -2.86
CA LYS A 13 -3.72 -7.53 -2.58
C LYS A 13 -3.35 -8.66 -3.54
N LYS A 14 -3.10 -8.38 -4.84
CA LYS A 14 -2.74 -9.39 -5.85
C LYS A 14 -1.29 -9.28 -6.33
N VAL A 15 -0.71 -8.07 -6.31
CA VAL A 15 0.67 -7.79 -6.68
C VAL A 15 1.36 -6.87 -5.70
N TYR A 16 2.70 -6.84 -5.73
CA TYR A 16 3.50 -5.77 -5.16
C TYR A 16 4.44 -5.18 -6.23
N ILE A 17 4.84 -3.93 -6.03
CA ILE A 17 5.82 -3.24 -6.86
C ILE A 17 7.12 -3.09 -6.07
N LYS A 18 8.25 -3.33 -6.71
CA LYS A 18 9.58 -3.24 -6.08
C LYS A 18 10.59 -2.64 -7.05
N GLN A 19 11.42 -1.71 -6.60
CA GLN A 19 12.59 -1.29 -7.37
C GLN A 19 13.49 -2.52 -7.61
N PRO A 20 13.94 -2.76 -8.86
CA PRO A 20 14.78 -3.91 -9.14
C PRO A 20 16.19 -3.77 -8.58
N ASN A 21 16.76 -4.87 -8.11
CA ASN A 21 18.21 -5.03 -8.03
C ASN A 21 18.80 -5.00 -9.44
N PHE A 22 20.08 -4.65 -9.56
CA PHE A 22 20.72 -4.51 -10.88
C PHE A 22 20.64 -5.76 -11.76
N LYS A 23 20.71 -6.96 -11.16
CA LYS A 23 20.61 -8.24 -11.87
C LYS A 23 19.18 -8.55 -12.36
N GLU A 24 18.16 -7.98 -11.72
CA GLU A 24 16.75 -8.19 -12.09
C GLU A 24 16.39 -7.47 -13.40
N LEU A 25 17.27 -6.61 -13.93
CA LEU A 25 17.13 -6.06 -15.28
C LEU A 25 17.17 -7.12 -16.38
N ALA A 26 17.63 -8.35 -16.09
CA ALA A 26 17.48 -9.50 -16.98
C ALA A 26 16.02 -9.75 -17.36
N PHE A 27 15.09 -9.56 -16.41
CA PHE A 27 13.67 -9.68 -16.69
C PHE A 27 13.20 -8.58 -17.66
N VAL A 28 13.71 -7.36 -17.53
CA VAL A 28 13.37 -6.23 -18.41
C VAL A 28 13.83 -6.51 -19.84
N GLU A 29 15.04 -7.03 -19.99
CA GLU A 29 15.58 -7.47 -21.28
C GLU A 29 14.66 -8.51 -21.94
N GLY A 30 14.28 -9.56 -21.20
CA GLY A 30 13.34 -10.57 -21.68
C GLY A 30 11.96 -10.00 -22.02
N LEU A 31 11.41 -9.14 -21.16
CA LEU A 31 10.09 -8.54 -21.33
C LEU A 31 10.02 -7.69 -22.60
N TRP A 32 11.05 -6.86 -22.85
CA TRP A 32 11.11 -5.97 -24.00
C TRP A 32 11.50 -6.69 -25.30
N GLY A 33 12.17 -7.85 -25.19
CA GLY A 33 12.41 -8.76 -26.31
C GLY A 33 11.22 -9.67 -26.67
N HIS A 34 10.21 -9.78 -25.81
CA HIS A 34 9.09 -10.69 -26.01
C HIS A 34 8.07 -10.16 -27.03
N LYS A 35 8.01 -10.78 -28.21
CA LYS A 35 7.17 -10.34 -29.35
C LYS A 35 5.69 -10.17 -28.97
N GLU A 36 5.08 -11.17 -28.34
CA GLU A 36 3.65 -11.11 -28.01
C GLU A 36 3.33 -10.10 -26.91
N THR A 37 4.29 -9.80 -26.02
CA THR A 37 4.10 -8.76 -25.01
C THR A 37 4.17 -7.38 -25.67
N MET A 38 5.07 -7.20 -26.64
CA MET A 38 5.40 -5.90 -27.19
C MET A 38 4.60 -5.50 -28.44
N VAL A 39 3.87 -6.43 -29.06
CA VAL A 39 3.11 -6.19 -30.30
C VAL A 39 2.16 -4.99 -30.21
N ASP A 40 1.53 -4.78 -29.05
CA ASP A 40 0.54 -3.71 -28.84
C ASP A 40 1.16 -2.34 -28.49
N ILE A 41 2.48 -2.28 -28.25
CA ILE A 41 3.16 -1.14 -27.61
C ILE A 41 4.44 -0.72 -28.34
N GLY A 42 4.45 -0.87 -29.67
CA GLY A 42 5.52 -0.37 -30.55
C GLY A 42 6.54 -1.43 -31.00
N GLY A 43 6.36 -2.69 -30.62
CA GLY A 43 7.24 -3.79 -31.01
C GLY A 43 8.43 -4.00 -30.07
N THR A 44 9.20 -5.06 -30.33
CA THR A 44 10.30 -5.48 -29.46
C THR A 44 11.46 -4.49 -29.46
N TYR A 45 12.12 -4.36 -28.32
CA TYR A 45 13.33 -3.57 -28.18
C TYR A 45 14.48 -4.43 -27.64
N ASN A 46 15.64 -4.36 -28.29
CA ASN A 46 16.82 -5.09 -27.87
C ASN A 46 17.54 -4.38 -26.70
N PHE A 47 17.16 -4.69 -25.46
CA PHE A 47 17.71 -4.10 -24.22
C PHE A 47 18.87 -4.94 -23.67
N THR A 48 19.97 -4.94 -24.40
CA THR A 48 21.19 -5.68 -24.08
C THR A 48 21.87 -5.19 -22.80
N ARG A 49 22.67 -6.08 -22.20
CA ARG A 49 23.39 -5.86 -20.92
C ARG A 49 24.19 -4.57 -20.83
N ASP A 50 24.80 -4.12 -21.92
CA ASP A 50 25.59 -2.88 -22.01
C ASP A 50 24.76 -1.61 -21.73
N LYS A 51 23.43 -1.67 -21.94
CA LYS A 51 22.51 -0.55 -21.68
C LYS A 51 22.04 -0.48 -20.23
N TRP A 52 22.22 -1.56 -19.45
CA TRP A 52 21.66 -1.67 -18.11
C TRP A 52 22.20 -0.62 -17.15
N ASP A 53 23.50 -0.31 -17.19
CA ASP A 53 24.12 0.67 -16.31
C ASP A 53 23.48 2.06 -16.45
N ALA A 54 23.36 2.53 -17.69
CA ALA A 54 22.77 3.82 -18.02
C ALA A 54 21.29 3.86 -17.64
N PHE A 55 20.55 2.78 -17.93
CA PHE A 55 19.14 2.67 -17.55
C PHE A 55 18.96 2.65 -16.04
N TYR A 56 19.75 1.88 -15.30
CA TYR A 56 19.63 1.74 -13.86
C TYR A 56 19.84 3.07 -13.14
N LYS A 57 20.89 3.82 -13.53
CA LYS A 57 21.18 5.16 -13.00
C LYS A 57 20.13 6.19 -13.38
N LYS A 58 19.44 6.03 -14.51
CA LYS A 58 18.44 6.99 -14.98
C LYS A 58 17.04 6.72 -14.43
N MET A 59 16.63 5.46 -14.37
CA MET A 59 15.24 5.06 -14.12
C MET A 59 15.02 4.48 -12.73
N VAL A 60 15.97 3.67 -12.24
CA VAL A 60 15.84 2.99 -10.95
C VAL A 60 16.41 3.84 -9.81
N TYR A 61 17.60 4.40 -10.02
CA TYR A 61 18.30 5.28 -9.07
C TYR A 61 18.68 6.64 -9.68
N PRO A 62 17.69 7.43 -10.14
CA PRO A 62 17.95 8.77 -10.66
C PRO A 62 18.54 9.70 -9.61
N THR A 63 19.54 10.47 -10.00
CA THR A 63 20.10 11.56 -9.18
C THR A 63 19.34 12.87 -9.35
N ASP A 64 18.49 12.99 -10.36
CA ASP A 64 17.71 14.20 -10.67
C ASP A 64 16.28 14.17 -10.11
N GLY A 65 15.87 13.06 -9.50
CA GLY A 65 14.53 12.86 -8.96
C GLY A 65 13.42 12.84 -10.01
N LYS A 66 13.71 12.66 -11.31
CA LYS A 66 12.70 12.78 -12.37
C LYS A 66 11.96 11.50 -12.72
N ASN A 67 12.50 10.35 -12.30
CA ASN A 67 11.99 9.04 -12.69
C ASN A 67 11.82 8.14 -11.46
N PHE A 68 10.98 7.13 -11.60
CA PHE A 68 10.81 6.07 -10.62
C PHE A 68 10.39 4.81 -11.35
N TYR A 69 11.11 3.71 -11.12
CA TYR A 69 10.91 2.47 -11.85
C TYR A 69 10.82 1.27 -10.91
N CYS A 70 9.78 0.47 -11.07
CA CYS A 70 9.57 -0.77 -10.35
C CYS A 70 9.28 -1.93 -11.31
N LEU A 71 9.68 -3.13 -10.89
CA LEU A 71 9.12 -4.37 -11.40
C LEU A 71 7.85 -4.71 -10.62
N ILE A 72 6.94 -5.42 -11.29
CA ILE A 72 5.69 -5.92 -10.73
C ILE A 72 5.85 -7.41 -10.43
N TYR A 73 5.50 -7.80 -9.22
CA TYR A 73 5.55 -9.17 -8.75
C TYR A 73 4.18 -9.62 -8.28
N THR A 74 3.83 -10.88 -8.54
CA THR A 74 2.70 -11.53 -7.85
C THR A 74 3.01 -11.67 -6.35
N ILE A 75 2.00 -11.89 -5.51
CA ILE A 75 2.19 -12.19 -4.08
C ILE A 75 2.98 -13.50 -3.81
N LYS A 76 3.25 -14.31 -4.84
CA LYS A 76 4.11 -15.51 -4.79
C LYS A 76 5.50 -15.24 -5.37
N ASP A 77 5.94 -13.98 -5.32
CA ASP A 77 7.26 -13.48 -5.74
C ASP A 77 7.64 -13.72 -7.21
N LYS A 78 6.67 -14.06 -8.08
CA LYS A 78 6.92 -14.13 -9.53
C LYS A 78 6.90 -12.75 -10.17
N THR A 79 7.99 -12.36 -10.84
CA THR A 79 8.06 -11.14 -11.67
C THR A 79 7.22 -11.28 -12.94
N ILE A 80 6.35 -10.31 -13.21
CA ILE A 80 5.34 -10.39 -14.28
C ILE A 80 5.22 -9.13 -15.14
N GLY A 81 5.92 -8.05 -14.79
CA GLY A 81 5.82 -6.80 -15.52
C GLY A 81 6.64 -5.66 -14.93
N GLU A 82 6.37 -4.46 -15.41
CA GLU A 82 7.00 -3.21 -14.96
C GLU A 82 5.97 -2.10 -14.81
N VAL A 83 6.25 -1.18 -13.91
CA VAL A 83 5.48 0.05 -13.72
C VAL A 83 6.40 1.19 -13.29
N SER A 84 6.19 2.37 -13.83
CA SER A 84 7.08 3.51 -13.59
C SER A 84 6.38 4.83 -13.86
N PHE A 85 6.89 5.92 -13.27
CA PHE A 85 6.70 7.26 -13.82
C PHE A 85 8.03 7.85 -14.28
N HIS A 86 7.97 8.79 -15.20
CA HIS A 86 9.15 9.44 -15.75
C HIS A 86 8.86 10.85 -16.24
N GLY A 87 9.94 11.62 -16.41
CA GLY A 87 9.86 13.00 -16.87
C GLY A 87 9.06 13.88 -15.90
N TYR A 88 9.20 13.64 -14.60
CA TYR A 88 8.61 14.51 -13.59
C TYR A 88 9.15 15.93 -13.73
N ASP A 89 8.22 16.89 -13.78
CA ASP A 89 8.50 18.31 -13.81
C ASP A 89 8.25 18.90 -12.41
N SER A 90 9.30 19.43 -11.78
CA SER A 90 9.24 19.91 -10.40
C SER A 90 8.42 21.19 -10.22
N ALA A 91 8.22 21.98 -11.27
CA ALA A 91 7.47 23.23 -11.21
C ALA A 91 5.96 22.97 -11.28
N THR A 92 5.55 22.11 -12.21
CA THR A 92 4.14 21.74 -12.45
C THR A 92 3.69 20.52 -11.65
N LYS A 93 4.65 19.75 -11.12
CA LYS A 93 4.43 18.47 -10.42
C LYS A 93 3.69 17.44 -11.30
N VAL A 94 4.01 17.42 -12.59
CA VAL A 94 3.43 16.54 -13.62
C VAL A 94 4.44 15.46 -14.01
N ALA A 95 3.99 14.22 -14.22
CA ALA A 95 4.80 13.15 -14.80
C ALA A 95 3.98 12.30 -15.80
N ARG A 96 4.69 11.45 -16.56
CA ARG A 96 4.11 10.41 -17.44
C ARG A 96 4.33 9.03 -16.83
N ILE A 97 3.54 8.05 -17.24
CA ILE A 97 3.62 6.70 -16.70
C ILE A 97 4.05 5.68 -17.75
N ASN A 98 4.42 4.50 -17.29
CA ASN A 98 4.57 3.34 -18.14
C ASN A 98 4.15 2.13 -17.34
N ILE A 99 3.44 1.23 -18.00
CA ILE A 99 3.02 -0.05 -17.44
C ILE A 99 3.06 -1.12 -18.53
N LYS A 100 3.68 -2.25 -18.22
CA LYS A 100 3.68 -3.44 -19.08
C LYS A 100 3.48 -4.68 -18.25
N ILE A 101 2.59 -5.55 -18.69
CA ILE A 101 2.37 -6.87 -18.12
C ILE A 101 2.71 -7.90 -19.21
N HIS A 102 3.55 -8.87 -18.84
CA HIS A 102 3.90 -10.00 -19.70
C HIS A 102 2.62 -10.71 -20.15
N LYS A 103 2.59 -11.13 -21.42
CA LYS A 103 1.37 -11.64 -22.09
C LYS A 103 0.61 -12.69 -21.27
N ASP A 104 1.31 -13.67 -20.72
CA ASP A 104 0.74 -14.78 -19.93
C ASP A 104 0.05 -14.35 -18.62
N TYR A 105 0.30 -13.13 -18.15
CA TYR A 105 -0.23 -12.61 -16.89
C TYR A 105 -1.34 -11.56 -17.09
N ARG A 106 -1.69 -11.23 -18.34
CA ARG A 106 -2.76 -10.27 -18.65
C ARG A 106 -4.14 -10.85 -18.29
N GLY A 107 -5.13 -9.97 -18.07
CA GLY A 107 -6.51 -10.38 -17.75
C GLY A 107 -6.82 -10.65 -16.26
N HIS A 108 -5.81 -10.69 -15.39
CA HIS A 108 -5.98 -11.01 -13.96
C HIS A 108 -6.17 -9.79 -13.04
N GLY A 109 -6.15 -8.57 -13.61
CA GLY A 109 -6.24 -7.31 -12.88
C GLY A 109 -4.91 -6.79 -12.30
N TYR A 110 -3.79 -7.48 -12.55
CA TYR A 110 -2.46 -7.08 -12.06
C TYR A 110 -2.02 -5.69 -12.52
N GLY A 111 -2.29 -5.33 -13.77
CA GLY A 111 -1.93 -4.01 -14.28
C GLY A 111 -2.71 -2.87 -13.61
N GLU A 112 -3.99 -3.10 -13.30
CA GLU A 112 -4.81 -2.11 -12.60
C GLU A 112 -4.28 -1.84 -11.19
N GLU A 113 -3.95 -2.91 -10.46
CA GLU A 113 -3.43 -2.79 -9.09
C GLU A 113 -2.02 -2.21 -9.06
N ALA A 114 -1.10 -2.66 -9.93
CA ALA A 114 0.24 -2.08 -10.03
C ALA A 114 0.21 -0.57 -10.32
N LEU A 115 -0.71 -0.13 -11.20
CA LEU A 115 -0.89 1.29 -11.48
C LEU A 115 -1.46 2.05 -10.27
N LYS A 116 -2.42 1.48 -9.54
CA LYS A 116 -2.92 2.08 -8.28
C LYS A 116 -1.77 2.25 -7.26
N LEU A 117 -0.94 1.24 -7.07
CA LEU A 117 0.22 1.29 -6.17
C LEU A 117 1.23 2.39 -6.58
N LEU A 118 1.52 2.52 -7.87
CA LEU A 118 2.39 3.59 -8.39
C LEU A 118 1.77 4.98 -8.11
N LEU A 119 0.48 5.16 -8.37
CA LEU A 119 -0.19 6.44 -8.19
C LEU A 119 -0.30 6.84 -6.72
N GLU A 120 -0.52 5.89 -5.81
CA GLU A 120 -0.44 6.16 -4.37
C GLU A 120 0.94 6.68 -3.99
N TYR A 121 2.01 6.01 -4.42
CA TYR A 121 3.36 6.50 -4.20
C TYR A 121 3.56 7.90 -4.78
N TYR A 122 3.17 8.13 -6.04
CA TYR A 122 3.36 9.40 -6.73
C TYR A 122 2.65 10.56 -6.02
N PHE A 123 1.39 10.38 -5.63
CA PHE A 123 0.56 11.45 -5.06
C PHE A 123 0.73 11.65 -3.54
N LEU A 124 0.99 10.57 -2.80
CA LEU A 124 0.98 10.56 -1.34
C LEU A 124 2.38 10.58 -0.71
N GLU A 125 3.40 10.06 -1.40
CA GLU A 125 4.76 9.96 -0.87
C GLU A 125 5.77 10.81 -1.63
N PHE A 126 5.71 10.78 -2.96
CA PHE A 126 6.64 11.50 -3.83
C PHE A 126 6.30 12.99 -3.96
N GLY A 127 5.03 13.36 -3.83
CA GLY A 127 4.57 14.76 -3.87
C GLY A 127 4.20 15.28 -5.26
N GLY A 128 3.86 14.39 -6.19
CA GLY A 128 3.28 14.75 -7.48
C GLY A 128 1.82 15.22 -7.38
N GLU A 129 1.36 15.96 -8.38
CA GLU A 129 -0.02 16.50 -8.41
C GLU A 129 -0.83 16.02 -9.60
N THR A 130 -0.18 15.65 -10.70
CA THR A 130 -0.88 15.20 -11.91
C THR A 130 -0.05 14.14 -12.66
N ILE A 131 -0.73 13.14 -13.21
CA ILE A 131 -0.20 12.26 -14.25
C ILE A 131 -0.94 12.54 -15.56
N ILE A 132 -0.17 12.63 -16.64
CA ILE A 132 -0.69 12.66 -18.00
C ILE A 132 -0.05 11.54 -18.83
N ASP A 133 -0.83 10.91 -19.69
CA ASP A 133 -0.28 9.97 -20.66
C ASP A 133 -1.12 9.84 -21.92
N THR A 134 -0.51 9.32 -22.97
CA THR A 134 -1.13 9.07 -24.27
C THR A 134 -1.17 7.58 -24.56
N ILE A 135 -2.38 7.07 -24.75
CA ILE A 135 -2.67 5.64 -24.81
C ILE A 135 -3.18 5.25 -26.19
N THR A 136 -2.64 4.14 -26.71
CA THR A 136 -3.00 3.53 -27.98
C THR A 136 -3.89 2.29 -27.82
N THR A 137 -3.72 1.52 -26.75
CA THR A 137 -4.38 0.21 -26.59
C THR A 137 -5.72 0.32 -25.87
N GLU A 138 -6.73 -0.44 -26.33
CA GLU A 138 -8.06 -0.49 -25.68
C GLU A 138 -7.99 -0.98 -24.22
N ASN A 139 -7.13 -1.97 -23.94
CA ASN A 139 -6.95 -2.48 -22.58
C ASN A 139 -6.47 -1.39 -21.61
N ALA A 140 -5.50 -0.57 -22.03
CA ALA A 140 -5.02 0.53 -21.19
C ALA A 140 -6.09 1.62 -21.03
N LYS A 141 -6.88 1.93 -22.08
CA LYS A 141 -8.00 2.88 -21.97
C LYS A 141 -9.03 2.43 -20.92
N ILE A 142 -9.36 1.13 -20.88
CA ILE A 142 -10.26 0.55 -19.88
C ILE A 142 -9.69 0.71 -18.47
N ILE A 143 -8.42 0.36 -18.26
CA ILE A 143 -7.76 0.50 -16.94
C ILE A 143 -7.73 1.97 -16.49
N PHE A 144 -7.39 2.89 -17.40
CA PHE A 144 -7.32 4.31 -17.11
C PHE A 144 -8.69 4.85 -16.66
N LYS A 145 -9.75 4.54 -17.41
CA LYS A 145 -11.12 4.91 -17.05
C LYS A 145 -11.54 4.32 -15.69
N LYS A 146 -11.27 3.03 -15.44
CA LYS A 146 -11.54 2.36 -14.15
C LYS A 146 -10.83 3.02 -12.97
N ILE A 147 -9.60 3.50 -13.18
CA ILE A 147 -8.81 4.19 -12.16
C ILE A 147 -9.28 5.65 -11.97
N GLY A 148 -10.06 6.20 -12.90
CA GLY A 148 -10.58 7.56 -12.82
C GLY A 148 -9.79 8.59 -13.61
N PHE A 149 -8.91 8.16 -14.52
CA PHE A 149 -8.34 9.07 -15.50
C PHE A 149 -9.43 9.63 -16.41
N LYS A 150 -9.35 10.92 -16.68
CA LYS A 150 -10.24 11.64 -17.59
C LYS A 150 -9.55 11.87 -18.93
N LYS A 151 -10.23 11.53 -20.02
CA LYS A 151 -9.76 11.86 -21.38
C LYS A 151 -9.79 13.37 -21.56
N PHE A 152 -8.71 13.97 -22.04
CA PHE A 152 -8.63 15.42 -22.31
C PHE A 152 -8.19 15.74 -23.74
N GLY A 153 -7.83 14.75 -24.54
CA GLY A 153 -7.48 14.94 -25.95
C GLY A 153 -7.49 13.64 -26.73
N SER A 154 -7.48 13.75 -28.05
CA SER A 154 -7.28 12.64 -28.97
C SER A 154 -6.62 13.15 -30.25
N PHE A 155 -5.67 12.38 -30.77
CA PHE A 155 -5.02 12.65 -32.04
C PHE A 155 -4.77 11.34 -32.78
N ARG A 156 -5.31 11.23 -34.01
CA ARG A 156 -5.36 9.97 -34.77
C ARG A 156 -5.92 8.83 -33.90
N ASN A 157 -5.17 7.73 -33.75
CA ASN A 157 -5.57 6.55 -32.97
C ASN A 157 -5.11 6.63 -31.49
N GLN A 158 -4.62 7.79 -31.05
CA GLN A 158 -4.10 7.99 -29.71
C GLN A 158 -5.05 8.84 -28.87
N GLU A 159 -5.22 8.49 -27.60
CA GLU A 159 -6.03 9.24 -26.65
C GLU A 159 -5.20 9.70 -25.46
N SER A 160 -5.30 10.97 -25.11
CA SER A 160 -4.59 11.55 -23.99
C SER A 160 -5.48 11.61 -22.75
N TYR A 161 -4.94 11.12 -21.64
CA TYR A 161 -5.62 10.97 -20.36
C TYR A 161 -4.87 11.69 -19.25
N LYS A 162 -5.61 12.23 -18.29
CA LYS A 162 -5.09 12.94 -17.12
C LYS A 162 -5.78 12.45 -15.86
N ILE A 163 -5.03 12.34 -14.77
CA ILE A 163 -5.59 12.23 -13.42
C ILE A 163 -4.83 13.17 -12.49
N THR A 164 -5.57 13.93 -11.68
CA THR A 164 -5.01 14.77 -10.63
C THR A 164 -5.00 14.02 -9.31
N LYS A 165 -4.18 14.46 -8.35
CA LYS A 165 -4.24 13.97 -6.96
C LYS A 165 -5.64 14.09 -6.38
N TYR A 166 -6.30 15.22 -6.61
CA TYR A 166 -7.68 15.45 -6.18
C TYR A 166 -8.64 14.42 -6.78
N ASP A 167 -8.61 14.20 -8.10
CA ASP A 167 -9.46 13.19 -8.75
C ASP A 167 -9.13 11.76 -8.29
N PHE A 168 -7.85 11.48 -8.02
CA PHE A 168 -7.39 10.18 -7.53
C PHE A 168 -7.94 9.86 -6.14
N LEU A 169 -8.02 10.86 -5.25
CA LEU A 169 -8.49 10.70 -3.86
C LEU A 169 -10.01 10.90 -3.71
N ASN A 170 -10.66 11.59 -4.65
CA ASN A 170 -12.10 11.85 -4.64
C ASN A 170 -12.81 11.13 -5.79
N ARG A 171 -12.45 9.87 -6.02
CA ARG A 171 -13.15 9.02 -7.01
C ARG A 171 -14.63 8.88 -6.63
N GLY A 172 -15.46 8.57 -7.63
CA GLY A 172 -16.91 8.40 -7.47
C GLY A 172 -17.30 7.30 -6.46
N SER A 173 -18.59 6.94 -6.44
CA SER A 173 -19.26 6.07 -5.44
C SER A 173 -18.32 5.30 -4.49
N ARG A 174 -18.28 5.74 -3.23
CA ARG A 174 -17.51 5.05 -2.18
C ARG A 174 -18.27 3.79 -1.77
N LYS A 175 -17.59 2.64 -1.76
CA LYS A 175 -18.14 1.39 -1.21
C LYS A 175 -17.91 1.42 0.31
N LYS A 176 -18.94 1.05 1.09
CA LYS A 176 -18.84 0.83 2.54
C LYS A 176 -17.63 -0.05 2.87
N ARG A 177 -17.00 0.20 4.02
CA ARG A 177 -15.74 -0.41 4.47
C ARG A 177 -15.90 -1.06 5.82
N ASN A 178 -15.66 -2.37 5.90
CA ASN A 178 -15.62 -3.06 7.18
C ASN A 178 -14.22 -2.92 7.80
N VAL A 179 -14.17 -2.31 8.99
CA VAL A 179 -12.96 -2.08 9.78
C VAL A 179 -13.00 -2.99 10.99
N GLN A 180 -12.20 -4.06 10.96
CA GLN A 180 -12.07 -5.01 12.05
C GLN A 180 -10.92 -4.62 12.97
N VAL A 181 -11.23 -4.39 14.24
CA VAL A 181 -10.23 -4.12 15.28
C VAL A 181 -10.04 -5.39 16.11
N LEU A 182 -8.87 -6.00 16.01
CA LEU A 182 -8.55 -7.22 16.72
C LEU A 182 -8.47 -6.96 18.23
N ALA A 183 -9.15 -7.78 19.01
CA ALA A 183 -9.12 -7.80 20.45
C ALA A 183 -8.52 -9.12 20.95
N TYR A 184 -7.56 -9.01 21.87
CA TYR A 184 -6.90 -10.12 22.55
C TYR A 184 -6.47 -9.68 23.95
N ASP A 185 -6.23 -10.64 24.84
CA ASP A 185 -5.84 -10.36 26.22
C ASP A 185 -4.56 -9.52 26.30
N ASN A 186 -4.52 -8.58 27.24
CA ASN A 186 -3.39 -7.67 27.47
C ASN A 186 -2.96 -6.80 26.27
N MET A 187 -3.83 -6.59 25.28
CA MET A 187 -3.62 -5.56 24.26
C MET A 187 -3.63 -4.14 24.86
N ASP A 188 -2.98 -3.20 24.19
CA ASP A 188 -3.04 -1.78 24.58
C ASP A 188 -4.44 -1.20 24.25
N ILE A 189 -5.14 -0.71 25.28
CA ILE A 189 -6.50 -0.18 25.15
C ILE A 189 -6.56 1.13 24.35
N ILE A 190 -5.50 1.93 24.37
CA ILE A 190 -5.40 3.17 23.58
C ILE A 190 -5.28 2.79 22.11
N ASP A 191 -4.38 1.85 21.77
CA ASP A 191 -4.24 1.32 20.41
C ASP A 191 -5.55 0.76 19.86
N TYR A 192 -6.27 -0.01 20.69
CA TYR A 192 -7.56 -0.58 20.35
C TYR A 192 -8.67 0.48 20.15
N SER A 193 -8.68 1.55 20.95
CA SER A 193 -9.77 2.55 20.93
C SER A 193 -9.62 3.61 19.82
N ILE A 194 -8.38 3.92 19.39
CA ILE A 194 -8.08 4.92 18.35
C ILE A 194 -8.91 4.71 17.06
N PRO A 195 -8.98 3.50 16.48
CA PRO A 195 -9.75 3.27 15.27
C PRO A 195 -11.23 3.63 15.39
N PHE A 196 -11.89 3.17 16.47
CA PHE A 196 -13.30 3.46 16.70
C PHE A 196 -13.56 4.96 16.70
N LYS A 197 -12.70 5.74 17.36
CA LYS A 197 -12.80 7.19 17.40
C LYS A 197 -12.65 7.81 16.00
N ILE A 198 -11.59 7.44 15.27
CA ILE A 198 -11.24 8.08 13.99
C ILE A 198 -12.24 7.73 12.90
N PHE A 199 -12.53 6.45 12.69
CA PHE A 199 -13.40 6.02 11.59
C PHE A 199 -14.87 6.40 11.83
N LYS A 200 -15.37 6.34 13.08
CA LYS A 200 -16.71 6.84 13.40
C LYS A 200 -16.81 8.35 13.16
N ARG A 201 -15.81 9.13 13.57
CA ARG A 201 -15.80 10.57 13.32
C ARG A 201 -15.72 10.91 11.83
N ALA A 202 -14.99 10.10 11.05
CA ALA A 202 -14.98 10.23 9.60
C ALA A 202 -16.40 10.08 8.99
N ASN A 203 -17.18 9.09 9.44
CA ASN A 203 -18.58 8.94 9.02
C ASN A 203 -19.43 10.17 9.37
N GLU A 204 -19.30 10.70 10.59
CA GLU A 204 -20.02 11.88 11.03
C GLU A 204 -19.72 13.12 10.16
N ILE A 205 -18.45 13.32 9.80
CA ILE A 205 -18.02 14.42 8.92
C ILE A 205 -18.58 14.23 7.50
N LEU A 206 -18.62 12.99 7.01
CA LEU A 206 -19.12 12.70 5.67
C LEU A 206 -20.65 12.72 5.59
N GLY A 207 -21.35 12.53 6.72
CA GLY A 207 -22.80 12.33 6.75
C GLY A 207 -23.24 10.99 6.16
N GLU A 208 -22.35 10.00 6.08
CA GLU A 208 -22.61 8.64 5.55
C GLU A 208 -21.90 7.58 6.39
N GLU A 209 -22.48 6.39 6.52
CA GLU A 209 -21.86 5.23 7.18
C GLU A 209 -20.85 4.53 6.26
N LEU A 210 -19.78 5.23 5.92
CA LEU A 210 -18.74 4.71 5.04
C LEU A 210 -17.90 3.62 5.72
N PHE A 211 -17.59 3.75 7.00
CA PHE A 211 -16.79 2.80 7.77
C PHE A 211 -17.63 2.10 8.84
N GLU A 212 -17.81 0.79 8.74
CA GLU A 212 -18.39 -0.03 9.80
C GLU A 212 -17.26 -0.59 10.66
N VAL A 213 -17.12 -0.05 11.86
CA VAL A 213 -16.03 -0.40 12.78
C VAL A 213 -16.52 -1.39 13.80
N ILE A 214 -15.90 -2.57 13.84
CA ILE A 214 -16.30 -3.67 14.71
C ILE A 214 -15.10 -4.21 15.49
N SER A 215 -15.38 -4.65 16.71
CA SER A 215 -14.43 -5.37 17.55
C SER A 215 -14.51 -6.87 17.25
N ILE A 216 -13.36 -7.53 17.09
CA ILE A 216 -13.31 -8.96 16.79
C ILE A 216 -12.29 -9.69 17.65
N SER A 217 -12.65 -10.86 18.17
CA SER A 217 -11.77 -11.70 18.99
C SER A 217 -11.99 -13.19 18.76
N TYR A 218 -11.17 -14.02 19.40
CA TYR A 218 -11.24 -15.47 19.22
C TYR A 218 -12.61 -16.04 19.61
N ASP A 219 -13.12 -15.72 20.80
CA ASP A 219 -14.31 -16.30 21.42
C ASP A 219 -15.43 -15.27 21.71
N GLY A 220 -15.21 -14.00 21.39
CA GLY A 220 -16.16 -12.91 21.58
C GLY A 220 -15.99 -12.12 22.89
N ILE A 221 -15.15 -12.60 23.83
CA ILE A 221 -14.94 -11.96 25.14
C ILE A 221 -13.45 -11.93 25.45
N ASN A 222 -12.87 -10.74 25.62
CA ASN A 222 -11.49 -10.64 26.13
C ASN A 222 -11.41 -9.85 27.44
N ASN A 223 -10.39 -10.18 28.22
CA ASN A 223 -10.00 -9.43 29.41
C ASN A 223 -8.84 -8.48 29.04
N LEU A 224 -9.11 -7.18 29.05
CA LEU A 224 -8.05 -6.19 28.86
C LEU A 224 -7.14 -6.06 30.08
N GLN A 225 -6.00 -5.39 29.86
CA GLN A 225 -5.29 -4.69 30.92
C GLN A 225 -6.24 -3.81 31.74
N ASN A 226 -6.08 -3.82 33.07
CA ASN A 226 -6.85 -3.04 34.05
C ASN A 226 -8.29 -3.50 34.34
N ASN A 227 -8.61 -4.79 34.18
CA ASN A 227 -9.92 -5.39 34.52
C ASN A 227 -11.11 -4.83 33.72
N ILE A 228 -10.87 -4.37 32.48
CA ILE A 228 -11.94 -3.93 31.58
C ILE A 228 -12.33 -5.11 30.68
N GLN A 229 -13.61 -5.47 30.67
CA GLN A 229 -14.12 -6.51 29.78
C GLN A 229 -14.63 -5.88 28.48
N ILE A 230 -14.19 -6.41 27.33
CA ILE A 230 -14.71 -6.00 26.01
C ILE A 230 -15.59 -7.11 25.45
N ASN A 231 -16.80 -6.74 25.06
CA ASN A 231 -17.64 -7.56 24.20
C ASN A 231 -17.26 -7.31 22.73
N SER A 232 -17.05 -8.39 22.00
CA SER A 232 -16.60 -8.38 20.61
C SER A 232 -17.28 -9.50 19.82
N GLU A 233 -17.28 -9.41 18.50
CA GLU A 233 -17.72 -10.53 17.67
C GLU A 233 -16.66 -11.63 17.68
N SER A 234 -17.08 -12.90 17.75
CA SER A 234 -16.14 -14.01 17.64
C SER A 234 -15.65 -14.16 16.20
N PHE A 235 -14.47 -14.77 16.02
CA PHE A 235 -13.93 -15.09 14.68
C PHE A 235 -14.87 -15.97 13.85
N LYS A 236 -15.70 -16.79 14.51
CA LYS A 236 -16.61 -17.74 13.87
C LYS A 236 -17.92 -17.11 13.42
N ASP A 237 -18.40 -16.13 14.17
CA ASP A 237 -19.72 -15.53 13.93
C ASP A 237 -19.66 -14.39 12.89
N ASN A 238 -18.46 -13.88 12.62
CA ASN A 238 -18.29 -12.76 11.71
C ASN A 238 -18.26 -13.21 10.23
N ASN A 239 -19.35 -12.88 9.52
CA ASN A 239 -19.54 -13.15 8.09
C ASN A 239 -19.23 -11.95 7.17
N LEU A 240 -18.77 -10.82 7.71
CA LEU A 240 -18.51 -9.62 6.91
C LEU A 240 -17.25 -9.76 6.05
N GLU A 241 -17.31 -9.24 4.82
CA GLU A 241 -16.12 -9.11 3.98
C GLU A 241 -15.08 -8.24 4.70
N LYS A 242 -13.90 -8.80 4.94
CA LYS A 242 -12.83 -8.14 5.70
C LYS A 242 -12.07 -7.22 4.76
N GLU A 243 -12.22 -5.91 4.90
CA GLU A 243 -11.58 -4.92 4.01
C GLU A 243 -10.42 -4.20 4.71
N ILE A 244 -10.54 -3.89 5.99
CA ILE A 244 -9.48 -3.27 6.80
C ILE A 244 -9.33 -4.04 8.10
N LEU A 245 -8.13 -4.57 8.37
CA LEU A 245 -7.78 -5.16 9.66
C LEU A 245 -6.88 -4.19 10.43
N ILE A 246 -7.16 -4.02 11.72
CA ILE A 246 -6.33 -3.28 12.66
C ILE A 246 -5.87 -4.23 13.74
N VAL A 247 -4.56 -4.29 13.92
CA VAL A 247 -3.88 -5.11 14.92
C VAL A 247 -3.27 -4.17 15.96
N PRO A 248 -3.93 -3.97 17.12
CA PRO A 248 -3.38 -3.22 18.23
C PRO A 248 -2.05 -3.80 18.70
N GLY A 249 -1.24 -2.99 19.40
CA GLY A 249 -0.05 -3.46 20.10
C GLY A 249 -0.34 -3.78 21.57
N GLY A 250 0.67 -3.56 22.41
CA GLY A 250 0.67 -3.95 23.83
C GLY A 250 1.42 -5.25 24.09
N MET A 251 1.70 -5.53 25.37
CA MET A 251 2.47 -6.72 25.77
C MET A 251 1.76 -8.03 25.42
N GLY A 252 0.42 -8.02 25.39
CA GLY A 252 -0.39 -9.15 24.94
C GLY A 252 0.00 -9.66 23.55
N ALA A 253 0.49 -8.79 22.66
CA ALA A 253 0.94 -9.19 21.33
C ALA A 253 2.11 -10.18 21.38
N LEU A 254 2.98 -10.04 22.38
CA LEU A 254 4.12 -10.93 22.61
C LEU A 254 3.71 -12.20 23.37
N GLU A 255 2.67 -12.12 24.20
CA GLU A 255 2.13 -13.24 24.98
C GLU A 255 1.39 -14.24 24.08
N VAL A 256 0.58 -13.74 23.14
CA VAL A 256 -0.22 -14.57 22.23
C VAL A 256 0.43 -14.77 20.86
N LEU A 257 1.72 -14.45 20.72
CA LEU A 257 2.45 -14.56 19.45
C LEU A 257 2.54 -16.00 18.92
N GLU A 258 2.47 -16.98 19.81
CA GLU A 258 2.47 -18.41 19.50
C GLU A 258 1.05 -19.01 19.42
N ASP A 259 0.00 -18.20 19.64
CA ASP A 259 -1.38 -18.65 19.47
C ASP A 259 -1.67 -18.84 17.98
N GLU A 260 -1.75 -20.10 17.55
CA GLU A 260 -1.99 -20.43 16.14
C GLU A 260 -3.31 -19.87 15.61
N VAL A 261 -4.33 -19.72 16.45
CA VAL A 261 -5.64 -19.23 16.00
C VAL A 261 -5.56 -17.76 15.64
N ILE A 262 -4.94 -16.95 16.50
CA ILE A 262 -4.75 -15.52 16.25
C ILE A 262 -3.82 -15.30 15.05
N VAL A 263 -2.69 -16.01 14.98
CA VAL A 263 -1.74 -15.91 13.86
C VAL A 263 -2.41 -16.31 12.54
N LYS A 264 -3.16 -17.42 12.51
CA LYS A 264 -3.92 -17.85 11.32
C LYS A 264 -5.00 -16.83 10.94
N TYR A 265 -5.66 -16.22 11.91
CA TYR A 265 -6.64 -15.17 11.67
C TYR A 265 -6.00 -13.95 10.97
N ILE A 266 -4.87 -13.47 11.50
CA ILE A 266 -4.12 -12.35 10.92
C ILE A 266 -3.64 -12.69 9.51
N LEU A 267 -3.08 -13.89 9.30
CA LEU A 267 -2.60 -14.32 7.98
C LEU A 267 -3.74 -14.44 6.95
N SER A 268 -4.89 -15.01 7.36
CA SER A 268 -6.08 -15.11 6.51
C SER A 268 -6.61 -13.73 6.11
N ASN A 269 -6.67 -12.79 7.05
CA ASN A 269 -7.03 -11.41 6.78
C ASN A 269 -6.00 -10.70 5.90
N TYR A 270 -4.71 -10.91 6.16
CA TYR A 270 -3.66 -10.40 5.31
C TYR A 270 -3.83 -10.86 3.86
N ASN A 271 -4.35 -12.04 3.58
CA ASN A 271 -4.58 -12.46 2.19
C ASN A 271 -5.81 -11.78 1.56
N ASN A 272 -6.81 -11.38 2.36
CA ASN A 272 -8.13 -11.00 1.87
C ASN A 272 -8.48 -9.51 2.02
N CYS A 273 -7.85 -8.78 2.94
CA CYS A 273 -8.10 -7.36 3.17
C CYS A 273 -7.42 -6.46 2.13
N ASP A 274 -7.91 -5.24 2.00
CA ASP A 274 -7.26 -4.16 1.24
C ASP A 274 -6.15 -3.51 2.08
N TYR A 275 -6.36 -3.39 3.40
CA TYR A 275 -5.39 -2.81 4.33
C TYR A 275 -5.25 -3.62 5.63
N VAL A 276 -4.02 -3.65 6.16
CA VAL A 276 -3.66 -4.13 7.49
C VAL A 276 -2.87 -3.03 8.18
N LEU A 277 -3.42 -2.49 9.26
CA LEU A 277 -2.78 -1.49 10.11
C LEU A 277 -2.25 -2.20 11.35
N CYS A 278 -0.97 -2.01 11.63
CA CYS A 278 -0.27 -2.73 12.68
C CYS A 278 0.36 -1.71 13.63
N PHE A 279 -0.17 -1.64 14.85
CA PHE A 279 0.23 -0.64 15.83
C PHE A 279 1.28 -1.21 16.77
N ASN A 280 2.35 -0.44 17.00
CA ASN A 280 3.36 -0.72 18.00
C ASN A 280 3.84 -2.20 17.94
N LEU A 281 3.74 -2.92 19.07
CA LEU A 281 4.13 -4.33 19.20
C LEU A 281 3.33 -5.31 18.34
N GLY A 282 2.22 -4.89 17.72
CA GLY A 282 1.47 -5.74 16.78
C GLY A 282 2.33 -6.23 15.60
N ILE A 283 3.40 -5.48 15.27
CA ILE A 283 4.33 -5.82 14.17
C ILE A 283 4.92 -7.24 14.30
N HIS A 284 5.03 -7.76 15.53
CA HIS A 284 5.55 -9.09 15.79
C HIS A 284 4.69 -10.20 15.14
N PHE A 285 3.37 -10.03 15.02
CA PHE A 285 2.52 -10.97 14.29
C PHE A 285 2.87 -11.02 12.79
N LEU A 286 3.12 -9.86 12.19
CA LEU A 286 3.54 -9.78 10.78
C LEU A 286 4.93 -10.38 10.58
N ASN A 287 5.83 -10.20 11.56
CA ASN A 287 7.15 -10.83 11.55
C ASN A 287 7.03 -12.36 11.59
N LYS A 288 6.21 -12.89 12.51
CA LYS A 288 5.93 -14.33 12.65
C LYS A 288 5.38 -14.95 11.37
N CYS A 289 4.61 -14.17 10.60
CA CYS A 289 4.07 -14.56 9.31
C CYS A 289 5.02 -14.33 8.12
N ASN A 290 6.26 -13.88 8.34
CA ASN A 290 7.24 -13.52 7.30
C ASN A 290 6.74 -12.44 6.31
N ILE A 291 5.84 -11.57 6.76
CA ILE A 291 5.20 -10.55 5.90
C ILE A 291 6.06 -9.28 5.78
N ILE A 292 6.94 -9.02 6.74
CA ILE A 292 7.67 -7.74 6.85
C ILE A 292 8.92 -7.64 5.98
N GLU A 293 9.29 -8.69 5.25
CA GLU A 293 10.51 -8.71 4.45
C GLU A 293 10.50 -7.65 3.33
N GLY A 294 11.53 -6.80 3.34
CA GLY A 294 11.71 -5.72 2.35
C GLY A 294 10.81 -4.50 2.57
N LEU A 295 9.94 -4.50 3.58
CA LEU A 295 9.11 -3.35 3.95
C LEU A 295 9.89 -2.33 4.75
N PHE A 296 9.52 -1.06 4.62
CA PHE A 296 10.01 0.00 5.50
C PHE A 296 9.24 0.00 6.82
N ILE A 297 9.96 0.19 7.92
CA ILE A 297 9.42 0.04 9.27
C ILE A 297 9.85 1.27 10.10
N PRO A 298 8.92 1.91 10.84
CA PRO A 298 9.29 3.03 11.70
C PRO A 298 10.19 2.56 12.85
N LYS A 299 11.15 3.38 13.29
CA LYS A 299 11.92 3.07 14.50
C LYS A 299 11.01 3.18 15.73
N SER A 300 11.11 2.21 16.63
CA SER A 300 10.52 2.27 17.96
C SER A 300 11.52 1.76 18.99
N LYS A 301 11.46 2.30 20.20
CA LYS A 301 12.14 1.72 21.37
C LYS A 301 11.39 0.52 21.96
N GLU A 302 10.10 0.42 21.67
CA GLU A 302 9.25 -0.67 22.16
C GLU A 302 9.44 -1.95 21.35
N PHE A 303 9.92 -1.85 20.11
CA PHE A 303 10.15 -3.01 19.28
C PHE A 303 11.25 -3.89 19.87
N ASP A 304 10.92 -5.13 20.20
CA ASP A 304 11.91 -6.16 20.49
C ASP A 304 12.66 -6.54 19.21
N LEU A 305 13.73 -5.79 18.91
CA LEU A 305 14.55 -6.00 17.72
C LEU A 305 15.23 -7.38 17.69
N ASN A 306 15.40 -8.05 18.83
CA ASN A 306 15.94 -9.41 18.85
C ASN A 306 14.95 -10.42 18.26
N ARG A 307 13.65 -10.16 18.37
CA ARG A 307 12.59 -10.99 17.78
C ARG A 307 12.23 -10.61 16.35
N LEU A 308 12.71 -9.48 15.85
CA LEU A 308 12.44 -8.96 14.51
C LEU A 308 13.57 -9.27 13.52
N GLU A 309 14.00 -10.53 13.48
CA GLU A 309 15.16 -10.99 12.69
C GLU A 309 14.99 -10.77 11.17
N ASN A 310 13.75 -10.72 10.68
CA ASN A 310 13.45 -10.50 9.26
C ASN A 310 13.60 -9.04 8.80
N ILE A 311 13.90 -8.10 9.72
CA ILE A 311 14.07 -6.68 9.38
C ILE A 311 15.51 -6.39 8.98
N SER A 312 15.71 -6.00 7.72
CA SER A 312 16.96 -5.35 7.33
C SER A 312 17.10 -4.00 8.03
N LYS A 313 18.22 -3.76 8.73
CA LYS A 313 18.49 -2.48 9.42
C LYS A 313 18.35 -1.25 8.51
N HIS A 314 18.56 -1.40 7.20
CA HIS A 314 18.41 -0.31 6.23
C HIS A 314 16.95 0.11 5.97
N LYS A 315 16.00 -0.71 6.42
CA LYS A 315 14.55 -0.47 6.29
C LYS A 315 13.94 0.28 7.48
N LEU A 316 14.72 0.50 8.54
CA LEU A 316 14.29 1.27 9.69
C LEU A 316 14.35 2.78 9.40
N VAL A 317 13.21 3.47 9.48
CA VAL A 317 13.09 4.90 9.17
C VAL A 317 12.60 5.70 10.38
N ASP A 318 13.01 6.96 10.46
CA ASP A 318 12.62 7.87 11.55
C ASP A 318 11.29 8.56 11.20
N LYS A 319 10.18 7.84 11.40
CA LYS A 319 8.80 8.29 11.17
C LYS A 319 7.90 7.67 12.24
N ASN A 320 6.78 8.32 12.56
CA ASN A 320 5.77 7.76 13.47
C ASN A 320 5.04 6.55 12.88
N PHE A 321 4.84 6.57 11.55
CA PHE A 321 4.27 5.47 10.80
C PHE A 321 4.86 5.38 9.40
N VAL A 322 4.72 4.21 8.78
CA VAL A 322 5.12 3.94 7.41
C VAL A 322 4.02 3.20 6.68
N ASP A 323 3.63 3.73 5.53
CA ASP A 323 2.67 3.15 4.61
C ASP A 323 3.41 2.37 3.51
N ASN A 324 3.31 1.04 3.53
CA ASN A 324 3.87 0.16 2.51
C ASN A 324 2.78 -0.32 1.53
N GLY A 325 1.70 0.44 1.35
CA GLY A 325 0.53 0.09 0.55
C GLY A 325 -0.52 -0.61 1.40
N LYS A 326 -0.66 -1.92 1.19
CA LYS A 326 -1.56 -2.80 1.95
C LYS A 326 -1.21 -2.87 3.42
N ILE A 327 0.06 -2.72 3.78
CA ILE A 327 0.54 -2.84 5.17
C ILE A 327 0.97 -1.46 5.65
N VAL A 328 0.37 -1.00 6.73
CA VAL A 328 0.75 0.26 7.39
C VAL A 328 1.20 -0.06 8.81
N ILE A 329 2.39 0.42 9.19
CA ILE A 329 3.02 0.10 10.48
C ILE A 329 3.29 1.41 11.21
N SER A 330 2.91 1.51 12.48
CA SER A 330 3.17 2.66 13.35
C SER A 330 3.96 2.24 14.59
N SER A 331 4.70 3.19 15.17
CA SER A 331 5.64 2.94 16.28
C SER A 331 5.33 3.70 17.56
N ASN A 332 4.28 4.53 17.56
CA ASN A 332 3.81 5.29 18.71
C ASN A 332 2.34 5.72 18.54
N ILE A 333 1.74 6.28 19.60
CA ILE A 333 0.33 6.74 19.64
C ILE A 333 0.02 7.74 18.51
N VAL A 334 0.91 8.69 18.25
CA VAL A 334 0.72 9.67 17.16
C VAL A 334 0.71 8.97 15.81
N GLY A 335 1.60 8.02 15.59
CA GLY A 335 1.64 7.17 14.40
C GLY A 335 0.40 6.32 14.22
N ASN A 336 -0.19 5.80 15.31
CA ASN A 336 -1.44 5.06 15.26
C ASN A 336 -2.57 5.95 14.74
N ILE A 337 -2.66 7.19 15.23
CA ILE A 337 -3.63 8.19 14.75
C ILE A 337 -3.35 8.55 13.28
N GLU A 338 -2.12 8.93 12.94
CA GLU A 338 -1.73 9.33 11.58
C GLU A 338 -1.96 8.22 10.56
N SER A 339 -1.71 6.95 10.93
CA SER A 339 -1.94 5.80 10.06
C SER A 339 -3.43 5.58 9.75
N CYS A 340 -4.32 5.69 10.73
CA CYS A 340 -5.76 5.66 10.52
C CYS A 340 -6.21 6.81 9.63
N LEU A 341 -5.74 8.04 9.90
CA LEU A 341 -6.08 9.20 9.08
C LEU A 341 -5.59 9.06 7.63
N ASN A 342 -4.42 8.44 7.42
CA ASN A 342 -3.93 8.13 6.08
C ASN A 342 -4.87 7.17 5.33
N ILE A 343 -5.41 6.16 6.01
CA ILE A 343 -6.42 5.26 5.41
C ILE A 343 -7.72 6.00 5.09
N VAL A 344 -8.20 6.86 6.00
CA VAL A 344 -9.36 7.72 5.73
C VAL A 344 -9.08 8.61 4.51
N LYS A 345 -7.86 9.15 4.36
CA LYS A 345 -7.48 10.01 3.22
C LYS A 345 -7.59 9.27 1.89
N LYS A 346 -7.09 8.03 1.85
CA LYS A 346 -7.13 7.18 0.65
C LYS A 346 -8.56 6.79 0.24
N ILE A 347 -9.47 6.65 1.20
CA ILE A 347 -10.82 6.10 0.96
C ILE A 347 -11.89 7.20 0.88
N ALA A 348 -11.88 8.16 1.80
CA ALA A 348 -12.86 9.22 1.91
C ALA A 348 -12.45 10.53 1.21
N GLY A 349 -11.15 10.69 0.90
CA GLY A 349 -10.59 11.86 0.24
C GLY A 349 -10.04 12.91 1.22
N GLU A 350 -9.34 13.91 0.67
CA GLU A 350 -8.58 14.88 1.48
C GLU A 350 -9.46 15.81 2.32
N ASN A 351 -10.66 16.15 1.83
CA ASN A 351 -11.55 17.07 2.53
C ASN A 351 -12.00 16.52 3.89
N CYS A 352 -12.40 15.25 3.93
CA CYS A 352 -12.79 14.57 5.18
C CYS A 352 -11.64 14.58 6.18
N VAL A 353 -10.44 14.20 5.73
CA VAL A 353 -9.26 14.14 6.59
C VAL A 353 -8.79 15.50 7.06
N LYS A 354 -8.91 16.55 6.22
CA LYS A 354 -8.56 17.92 6.63
C LYS A 354 -9.40 18.38 7.82
N VAL A 355 -10.70 18.10 7.83
CA VAL A 355 -11.59 18.42 8.96
C VAL A 355 -11.24 17.55 10.18
N LEU A 356 -11.13 16.24 9.97
CA LEU A 356 -10.88 15.27 11.03
C LEU A 356 -9.54 15.52 11.76
N SER A 357 -8.49 15.82 11.00
CA SER A 357 -7.14 16.09 11.53
C SER A 357 -7.09 17.40 12.34
N ALA A 358 -7.81 18.43 11.90
CA ALA A 358 -7.93 19.69 12.64
C ALA A 358 -8.64 19.51 13.99
N GLU A 359 -9.69 18.68 14.06
CA GLU A 359 -10.41 18.41 15.31
C GLU A 359 -9.60 17.55 16.30
N ILE A 360 -8.83 16.59 15.80
CA ILE A 360 -7.98 15.72 16.62
C ILE A 360 -6.72 16.47 17.09
N GLY A 361 -6.32 17.52 16.38
CA GLY A 361 -5.11 18.30 16.70
C GLY A 361 -3.82 17.66 16.16
N VAL A 362 -3.90 16.93 15.04
CA VAL A 362 -2.74 16.28 14.40
C VAL A 362 -2.57 16.82 12.98
N ASN A 363 -1.37 17.25 12.61
CA ASN A 363 -1.08 17.72 11.26
C ASN A 363 -0.52 16.59 10.40
N ILE A 364 -1.29 16.15 9.39
CA ILE A 364 -0.82 15.19 8.40
C ILE A 364 -0.12 15.97 7.28
N LYS A 365 1.16 15.68 7.05
CA LYS A 365 1.94 16.27 5.95
C LYS A 365 1.65 15.62 4.61
#